data_AF-A0A2S7R5G3-F1
#
_entry.id   AF-A0A2S7R5G3-F1
#
_cell.length_a   1.000
_cell.length_b   1.000
_cell.length_c   1.000
_cell.angle_alpha   90.00
_cell.angle_beta   90.00
_cell.angle_gamma   90.00
#
_symmetry.space_group_name_H-M   'P 1'
#
loop_
_entity.id
_entity.type
_entity.pdbx_description
1 polymer ?
#
loop_
_entity_poly.entity_id
_entity_poly.type
_entity_poly.pdbx_seq_one_letter_code
_entity_poly.pdbx_strand_id
1 'polypeptide(L)'
;MTTPKNTDHERTEHTKQTKKRENDIRNPQLVESNRALAEPMKIPGIEYLEINVNGKGFERSLIWQLSPYSLLKLVGLMAVGYRLEAISILGREVMQPRGLIGLGLDTIHHCGPEIAQVLRTYSTESNYPILAHCTQGKDRTGLSIALILFILDIPLDAISYDYCMSEEKLLPERENRLKEINEIGLSDDFASCPADFIQRIHEYLIKDYGGIGEYLTTIGFSESDRMALVKAMKA
;
A
#
# COMPACT_ATOMS: atom_id res chain seq x y z
N MET A 1 -25.21 35.44 13.20
CA MET A 1 -24.08 35.56 12.25
C MET A 1 -23.86 34.20 11.63
N THR A 2 -24.39 34.01 10.42
CA THR A 2 -24.29 32.77 9.64
C THR A 2 -23.03 32.83 8.78
N THR A 3 -22.08 31.93 9.00
CA THR A 3 -20.91 31.75 8.12
C THR A 3 -21.34 31.13 6.79
N PRO A 4 -20.82 31.60 5.64
CA PRO A 4 -21.19 31.05 4.34
C PRO A 4 -20.51 29.68 4.13
N LYS A 5 -21.29 28.69 3.65
CA LYS A 5 -20.79 27.38 3.22
C LYS A 5 -19.87 27.55 2.01
N ASN A 6 -18.66 27.00 2.14
CA ASN A 6 -17.60 26.97 1.13
C ASN A 6 -18.00 26.06 -0.05
N THR A 7 -18.77 26.59 -1.00
CA THR A 7 -19.38 25.85 -2.13
C THR A 7 -18.57 25.92 -3.43
N ASP A 8 -17.47 26.68 -3.46
CA ASP A 8 -16.66 26.89 -4.67
C ASP A 8 -15.51 25.86 -4.83
N HIS A 9 -15.06 25.22 -3.75
CA HIS A 9 -13.99 24.22 -3.82
C HIS A 9 -14.49 22.86 -4.35
N GLU A 10 -15.67 22.41 -3.91
CA GLU A 10 -16.30 21.18 -4.42
C GLU A 10 -16.64 21.29 -5.92
N ARG A 11 -17.09 22.46 -6.37
CA ARG A 11 -17.38 22.73 -7.79
C ARG A 11 -16.13 22.66 -8.65
N THR A 12 -14.97 23.09 -8.14
CA THR A 12 -13.72 23.08 -8.90
C THR A 12 -13.11 21.68 -9.02
N GLU A 13 -13.25 20.83 -8.01
CA GLU A 13 -12.83 19.41 -8.10
C GLU A 13 -13.75 18.59 -9.02
N HIS A 14 -15.06 18.72 -8.89
CA HIS A 14 -16.01 18.06 -9.80
C HIS A 14 -15.80 18.50 -11.25
N THR A 15 -15.49 19.77 -11.49
CA THR A 15 -15.19 20.28 -12.84
C THR A 15 -13.85 19.75 -13.37
N LYS A 16 -12.83 19.59 -12.52
CA LYS A 16 -11.54 18.97 -12.88
C LYS A 16 -11.69 17.48 -13.19
N GLN A 17 -12.44 16.73 -12.38
CA GLN A 17 -12.74 15.32 -12.62
C GLN A 17 -13.59 15.13 -13.90
N THR A 18 -14.53 16.03 -14.17
CA THR A 18 -15.35 16.01 -15.39
C THR A 18 -14.50 16.30 -16.63
N LYS A 19 -13.60 17.29 -16.60
CA LYS A 19 -12.67 17.59 -17.70
C LYS A 19 -11.64 16.47 -17.95
N LYS A 20 -11.19 15.79 -16.88
CA LYS A 20 -10.33 14.60 -17.00
C LYS A 20 -11.07 13.46 -17.71
N ARG A 21 -12.33 13.20 -17.31
CA ARG A 21 -13.22 12.24 -17.99
C ARG A 21 -13.48 12.60 -19.45
N GLU A 22 -13.67 13.88 -19.79
CA GLU A 22 -13.86 14.34 -21.18
C GLU A 22 -12.65 14.10 -22.09
N ASN A 23 -11.43 14.24 -21.56
CA ASN A 23 -10.21 13.94 -22.31
C ASN A 23 -10.00 12.44 -22.52
N ASP A 24 -10.35 11.62 -21.52
CA ASP A 24 -10.25 10.16 -21.60
C ASP A 24 -11.22 9.63 -22.69
N ILE A 25 -12.44 10.17 -22.82
CA ILE A 25 -13.49 9.74 -23.77
C ILE A 25 -13.05 9.73 -25.25
N ARG A 26 -11.97 10.42 -25.64
CA ARG A 26 -11.50 10.49 -27.04
C ARG A 26 -10.86 9.20 -27.56
N ASN A 27 -10.44 8.28 -26.70
CA ASN A 27 -9.91 6.98 -27.11
C ASN A 27 -10.42 5.87 -26.17
N PRO A 28 -11.41 5.07 -26.58
CA PRO A 28 -12.03 4.05 -25.73
C PRO A 28 -11.04 3.07 -25.09
N GLN A 29 -9.97 2.71 -25.81
CA GLN A 29 -8.93 1.82 -25.30
C GLN A 29 -8.11 2.45 -24.16
N LEU A 30 -7.88 3.77 -24.20
CA LEU A 30 -7.20 4.51 -23.13
C LEU A 30 -8.11 4.75 -21.91
N VAL A 31 -9.43 4.88 -22.12
CA VAL A 31 -10.39 4.93 -21.00
C VAL A 31 -10.36 3.63 -20.23
N GLU A 32 -10.43 2.51 -20.93
CA GLU A 32 -10.48 1.18 -20.35
C GLU A 32 -9.17 0.86 -19.62
N SER A 33 -8.01 1.17 -20.21
CA SER A 33 -6.69 0.97 -19.59
C SER A 33 -6.44 1.84 -18.35
N ASN A 34 -7.13 2.98 -18.22
CA ASN A 34 -6.95 3.91 -17.09
C ASN A 34 -8.08 3.84 -16.05
N ARG A 35 -9.19 3.15 -16.34
CA ARG A 35 -10.36 3.08 -15.46
C ARG A 35 -10.07 2.38 -14.13
N ALA A 36 -9.16 1.40 -14.12
CA ALA A 36 -8.67 0.74 -12.90
C ALA A 36 -7.88 1.69 -11.97
N LEU A 37 -7.52 2.90 -12.41
CA LEU A 37 -6.77 3.90 -11.65
C LEU A 37 -7.66 5.06 -11.13
N ALA A 38 -8.98 4.88 -11.08
CA ALA A 38 -9.91 5.90 -10.60
C ALA A 38 -9.69 6.22 -9.10
N GLU A 39 -9.80 7.50 -8.72
CA GLU A 39 -9.66 7.93 -7.32
C GLU A 39 -10.79 7.35 -6.45
N PRO A 40 -10.48 6.85 -5.24
CA PRO A 40 -11.46 6.25 -4.36
C PRO A 40 -12.48 7.29 -3.89
N MET A 41 -13.74 6.85 -3.75
CA MET A 41 -14.82 7.68 -3.25
C MET A 41 -14.64 7.91 -1.74
N LYS A 42 -14.57 9.17 -1.31
CA LYS A 42 -14.46 9.52 0.12
C LYS A 42 -15.83 9.58 0.78
N ILE A 43 -15.92 9.06 2.00
CA ILE A 43 -17.11 9.08 2.85
C ILE A 43 -17.11 10.41 3.63
N PRO A 44 -18.17 11.22 3.53
CA PRO A 44 -18.26 12.47 4.28
C PRO A 44 -18.21 12.24 5.79
N GLY A 45 -17.49 13.09 6.51
CA GLY A 45 -17.38 13.04 7.98
C GLY A 45 -16.28 12.12 8.52
N ILE A 46 -15.50 11.48 7.65
CA ILE A 46 -14.29 10.73 8.02
C ILE A 46 -13.06 11.61 7.78
N GLU A 47 -12.16 11.66 8.75
CA GLU A 47 -10.83 12.23 8.56
C GLU A 47 -9.92 11.21 7.86
N TYR A 48 -9.32 11.61 6.75
CA TYR A 48 -8.47 10.75 5.93
C TYR A 48 -6.99 11.09 6.12
N LEU A 49 -6.22 10.11 6.59
CA LEU A 49 -4.76 10.17 6.61
C LEU A 49 -4.21 9.33 5.44
N GLU A 50 -3.93 9.99 4.32
CA GLU A 50 -3.45 9.32 3.10
C GLU A 50 -1.93 9.14 3.14
N ILE A 51 -1.49 7.92 3.48
CA ILE A 51 -0.08 7.55 3.51
C ILE A 51 0.19 6.57 2.38
N ASN A 52 1.04 6.96 1.42
CA ASN A 52 1.50 6.05 0.38
C ASN A 52 2.61 5.15 0.93
N VAL A 53 2.25 4.05 1.59
CA VAL A 53 3.20 3.11 2.21
C VAL A 53 4.28 2.63 1.23
N ASN A 54 3.90 2.31 -0.02
CA ASN A 54 4.86 1.99 -1.08
C ASN A 54 5.20 3.26 -1.85
N GLY A 55 5.89 4.17 -1.16
CA GLY A 55 6.24 5.49 -1.65
C GLY A 55 7.27 5.49 -2.79
N LYS A 56 7.82 6.68 -3.07
CA LYS A 56 8.77 6.88 -4.18
C LYS A 56 10.02 6.01 -4.04
N GLY A 57 10.43 5.66 -2.81
CA GLY A 57 11.55 4.75 -2.57
C GLY A 57 11.31 3.37 -3.18
N PHE A 58 10.12 2.81 -2.94
CA PHE A 58 9.69 1.54 -3.50
C PHE A 58 9.56 1.59 -5.02
N GLU A 59 8.86 2.60 -5.56
CA GLU A 59 8.71 2.78 -7.00
C GLU A 59 10.08 2.83 -7.72
N ARG A 60 11.02 3.60 -7.15
CA ARG A 60 12.40 3.66 -7.67
C ARG A 60 13.07 2.31 -7.59
N SER A 61 12.96 1.61 -6.47
CA SER A 61 13.54 0.26 -6.30
C SER A 61 13.06 -0.70 -7.39
N LEU A 62 11.77 -0.68 -7.72
CA LEU A 62 11.24 -1.52 -8.80
C LEU A 62 11.81 -1.11 -10.17
N ILE A 63 11.84 0.18 -10.47
CA ILE A 63 12.35 0.70 -11.75
C ILE A 63 13.84 0.38 -11.93
N TRP A 64 14.65 0.49 -10.88
CA TRP A 64 16.09 0.21 -10.94
C TRP A 64 16.43 -1.26 -11.19
N GLN A 65 15.49 -2.17 -10.99
CA GLN A 65 15.65 -3.60 -11.26
C GLN A 65 15.31 -3.99 -12.70
N LEU A 66 14.69 -3.09 -13.47
CA LEU A 66 14.39 -3.35 -14.87
C LEU A 66 15.65 -3.37 -15.72
N SER A 67 15.65 -4.21 -16.75
CA SER A 67 16.66 -4.13 -17.79
C SER A 67 16.58 -2.78 -18.52
N PRO A 68 17.68 -2.25 -19.09
CA PRO A 68 17.63 -1.00 -19.87
C PRO A 68 16.61 -1.03 -21.01
N TYR A 69 16.40 -2.19 -21.62
CA TYR A 69 15.40 -2.38 -22.68
C TYR A 69 13.97 -2.26 -22.13
N SER A 70 13.68 -2.95 -21.02
CA SER A 70 12.37 -2.93 -20.38
C SER A 70 12.03 -1.55 -19.82
N LEU A 71 13.03 -0.85 -19.29
CA LEU A 71 12.90 0.54 -18.85
C LEU A 71 12.53 1.46 -20.02
N LEU A 72 13.24 1.36 -21.15
CA LEU A 72 12.92 2.14 -22.36
C LEU A 72 11.49 1.84 -22.85
N LYS A 73 11.10 0.56 -22.85
CA LYS A 73 9.76 0.12 -23.24
C LYS A 73 8.68 0.68 -22.30
N LEU A 74 8.91 0.62 -20.98
CA LEU A 74 8.02 1.18 -19.96
C LEU A 74 7.80 2.67 -20.19
N VAL A 75 8.89 3.44 -20.35
CA VAL A 75 8.82 4.89 -20.58
C VAL A 75 8.06 5.20 -21.88
N GLY A 76 8.33 4.45 -22.95
CA GLY A 76 7.63 4.60 -24.23
C GLY A 76 6.12 4.35 -24.10
N LEU A 77 5.71 3.28 -23.43
CA LEU A 77 4.28 2.97 -23.21
C LEU A 77 3.60 4.02 -22.33
N MET A 78 4.26 4.49 -21.27
CA MET A 78 3.75 5.57 -20.42
C MET A 78 3.57 6.88 -21.19
N ALA A 79 4.50 7.20 -22.11
CA ALA A 79 4.42 8.42 -22.92
C ALA A 79 3.26 8.40 -23.93
N VAL A 80 2.88 7.22 -24.44
CA VAL A 80 1.78 7.03 -25.40
C VAL A 80 0.43 6.78 -24.69
N GLY A 81 0.42 6.63 -23.37
CA GLY A 81 -0.79 6.50 -22.55
C GLY A 81 -1.21 5.06 -22.20
N TYR A 82 -0.44 4.06 -22.63
CA TYR A 82 -0.65 2.63 -22.35
C TYR A 82 -0.15 2.26 -20.95
N ARG A 83 -0.82 2.81 -19.93
CA ARG A 83 -0.37 2.70 -18.53
C ARG A 83 -0.44 1.27 -18.01
N LEU A 84 -1.49 0.53 -18.32
CA LEU A 84 -1.67 -0.84 -17.82
C LEU A 84 -0.59 -1.76 -18.39
N GLU A 85 -0.30 -1.63 -19.68
CA GLU A 85 0.77 -2.38 -20.35
C GLU A 85 2.13 -2.01 -19.78
N ALA A 86 2.38 -0.73 -19.50
CA ALA A 86 3.61 -0.27 -18.85
C ALA A 86 3.77 -0.85 -17.44
N ILE A 87 2.71 -0.82 -16.62
CA ILE A 87 2.70 -1.41 -15.28
C ILE A 87 2.89 -2.92 -15.34
N SER A 88 2.31 -3.58 -16.36
CA SER A 88 2.47 -5.03 -16.53
C SER A 88 3.90 -5.49 -16.81
N ILE A 89 4.79 -4.58 -17.24
CA ILE A 89 6.23 -4.84 -17.34
C ILE A 89 6.84 -4.95 -15.95
N LEU A 90 6.53 -4.01 -15.05
CA LEU A 90 6.97 -4.07 -13.65
C LEU A 90 6.40 -5.32 -12.96
N GLY A 91 5.13 -5.62 -13.20
CA GLY A 91 4.46 -6.82 -12.71
C GLY A 91 5.23 -8.09 -13.08
N ARG A 92 5.44 -8.32 -14.38
CA ARG A 92 6.07 -9.55 -14.89
C ARG A 92 7.55 -9.67 -14.59
N GLU A 93 8.31 -8.58 -14.74
CA GLU A 93 9.77 -8.64 -14.73
C GLU A 93 10.37 -8.42 -13.34
N VAL A 94 9.66 -7.73 -12.44
CA VAL A 94 10.21 -7.35 -11.13
C VAL A 94 9.36 -7.89 -10.00
N MET A 95 8.05 -7.61 -10.00
CA MET A 95 7.18 -7.98 -8.88
C MET A 95 6.94 -9.49 -8.80
N GLN A 96 6.67 -10.14 -9.93
CA GLN A 96 6.40 -11.57 -10.00
C GLN A 96 7.58 -12.41 -9.47
N PRO A 97 8.85 -12.18 -9.89
CA PRO A 97 9.99 -12.91 -9.32
C PRO A 97 10.22 -12.66 -7.82
N ARG A 98 9.85 -11.47 -7.32
CA ARG A 98 9.96 -11.12 -5.89
C ARG A 98 8.93 -11.85 -5.04
N GLY A 99 7.73 -12.07 -5.59
CA GLY A 99 6.59 -12.59 -4.85
C GLY A 99 6.11 -11.65 -3.74
N LEU A 100 5.01 -12.01 -3.06
CA LEU A 100 4.42 -11.17 -2.00
C LEU A 100 5.39 -10.89 -0.85
N ILE A 101 6.12 -11.92 -0.40
CA ILE A 101 7.09 -11.80 0.70
C ILE A 101 8.21 -10.84 0.30
N GLY A 102 8.82 -11.03 -0.87
CA GLY A 102 9.89 -10.16 -1.35
C GLY A 102 9.46 -8.70 -1.46
N LEU A 103 8.24 -8.43 -1.94
CA LEU A 103 7.70 -7.08 -1.96
C LEU A 103 7.49 -6.51 -0.54
N GLY A 104 7.07 -7.32 0.42
CA GLY A 104 6.98 -6.91 1.83
C GLY A 104 8.35 -6.52 2.40
N LEU A 105 9.39 -7.29 2.10
CA LEU A 105 10.78 -6.97 2.49
C LEU A 105 11.27 -5.68 1.82
N ASP A 106 10.97 -5.49 0.54
CA ASP A 106 11.31 -4.28 -0.20
C ASP A 106 10.61 -3.05 0.39
N THR A 107 9.36 -3.18 0.84
CA THR A 107 8.65 -2.11 1.57
C THR A 107 9.35 -1.76 2.88
N ILE A 108 9.73 -2.76 3.69
CA ILE A 108 10.49 -2.53 4.94
C ILE A 108 11.80 -1.77 4.66
N HIS A 109 12.49 -2.18 3.59
CA HIS A 109 13.81 -1.65 3.27
C HIS A 109 13.78 -0.25 2.67
N HIS A 110 12.82 0.04 1.79
CA HIS A 110 12.80 1.27 0.99
C HIS A 110 11.79 2.33 1.47
N CYS A 111 10.87 1.99 2.38
CA CYS A 111 9.78 2.87 2.80
C CYS A 111 9.78 3.16 4.30
N GLY A 112 10.96 3.22 4.91
CA GLY A 112 11.11 3.54 6.34
C GLY A 112 10.36 4.81 6.77
N PRO A 113 10.54 5.96 6.10
CA PRO A 113 9.83 7.19 6.48
C PRO A 113 8.31 7.06 6.42
N GLU A 114 7.77 6.40 5.40
CA GLU A 114 6.34 6.16 5.24
C GLU A 114 5.80 5.20 6.30
N ILE A 115 6.55 4.14 6.62
CA ILE A 115 6.21 3.23 7.73
C ILE A 115 6.22 3.98 9.06
N ALA A 116 7.24 4.80 9.34
CA ALA A 116 7.30 5.61 10.55
C ALA A 116 6.12 6.59 10.63
N GLN A 117 5.67 7.14 9.49
CA GLN A 117 4.47 7.97 9.44
C GLN A 117 3.21 7.17 9.79
N VAL A 118 3.05 5.96 9.25
CA VAL A 118 1.93 5.06 9.61
C VAL A 118 1.95 4.78 11.10
N LEU A 119 3.10 4.38 11.67
CA LEU A 119 3.17 4.04 13.09
C LEU A 119 2.83 5.23 14.00
N ARG A 120 3.24 6.45 13.63
CA ARG A 120 2.90 7.67 14.39
C ARG A 120 1.40 7.99 14.39
N THR A 121 0.64 7.55 13.39
CA THR A 121 -0.82 7.75 13.43
C THR A 121 -1.46 7.01 14.61
N TYR A 122 -0.92 5.85 14.97
CA TYR A 122 -1.36 5.05 16.12
C TYR A 122 -0.85 5.57 17.46
N SER A 123 0.20 6.40 17.47
CA SER A 123 0.68 7.08 18.69
C SER A 123 -0.22 8.24 19.13
N THR A 124 -1.15 8.69 18.30
CA THR A 124 -1.94 9.91 18.52
C THR A 124 -3.36 9.56 18.98
N GLU A 125 -3.68 9.80 20.26
CA GLU A 125 -4.98 9.43 20.88
C GLU A 125 -6.19 10.05 20.16
N SER A 126 -6.06 11.26 19.60
CA SER A 126 -7.16 11.93 18.87
C SER A 126 -7.53 11.28 17.53
N ASN A 127 -6.69 10.38 17.01
CA ASN A 127 -6.98 9.69 15.75
C ASN A 127 -7.95 8.51 15.91
N TYR A 128 -8.24 8.09 17.15
CA TYR A 128 -9.08 6.92 17.40
C TYR A 128 -10.58 7.25 17.34
N PRO A 129 -11.41 6.33 16.82
CA PRO A 129 -11.07 5.01 16.28
C PRO A 129 -10.45 5.05 14.87
N ILE A 130 -9.42 4.23 14.63
CA ILE A 130 -8.70 4.15 13.34
C ILE A 130 -9.22 2.97 12.51
N LEU A 131 -9.55 3.23 11.25
CA LEU A 131 -9.74 2.22 10.22
C LEU A 131 -8.57 2.26 9.24
N ALA A 132 -7.72 1.23 9.25
CA ALA A 132 -6.65 1.08 8.28
C ALA A 132 -7.06 0.17 7.13
N HIS A 133 -6.80 0.61 5.90
CA HIS A 133 -7.05 -0.19 4.70
C HIS A 133 -5.98 0.09 3.63
N CYS A 134 -5.93 -0.79 2.63
CA CYS A 134 -5.23 -0.54 1.39
C CYS A 134 -6.18 -0.84 0.23
N THR A 135 -5.71 -1.42 -0.87
CA THR A 135 -6.60 -1.85 -1.98
C THR A 135 -7.42 -3.07 -1.57
N GLN A 136 -6.78 -4.11 -1.04
CA GLN A 136 -7.43 -5.38 -0.66
C GLN A 136 -7.37 -5.67 0.84
N GLY A 137 -6.81 -4.75 1.64
CA GLY A 137 -6.68 -4.91 3.09
C GLY A 137 -5.69 -5.99 3.56
N LYS A 138 -4.93 -6.62 2.65
CA LYS A 138 -4.06 -7.77 2.94
C LYS A 138 -2.58 -7.40 3.12
N ASP A 139 -1.94 -6.90 2.06
CA ASP A 139 -0.46 -6.86 2.02
C ASP A 139 0.12 -5.66 2.79
N ARG A 140 -0.15 -4.44 2.34
CA ARG A 140 0.34 -3.21 3.00
C ARG A 140 -0.29 -3.04 4.38
N THR A 141 -1.58 -3.31 4.50
CA THR A 141 -2.30 -3.29 5.78
C THR A 141 -1.75 -4.36 6.71
N GLY A 142 -1.63 -5.61 6.27
CA GLY A 142 -1.08 -6.70 7.07
C GLY A 142 0.34 -6.44 7.52
N LEU A 143 1.20 -5.87 6.66
CA LEU A 143 2.55 -5.46 7.04
C LEU A 143 2.54 -4.37 8.13
N SER A 144 1.73 -3.31 7.96
CA SER A 144 1.63 -2.24 8.96
C SER A 144 1.11 -2.77 10.31
N ILE A 145 0.08 -3.61 10.30
CA ILE A 145 -0.48 -4.22 11.51
C ILE A 145 0.53 -5.17 12.15
N ALA A 146 1.24 -5.98 11.37
CA ALA A 146 2.29 -6.86 11.89
C ALA A 146 3.39 -6.08 12.62
N LEU A 147 3.85 -4.96 12.06
CA LEU A 147 4.83 -4.09 12.71
C LEU A 147 4.31 -3.53 14.05
N ILE A 148 3.05 -3.12 14.11
CA ILE A 148 2.39 -2.67 15.36
C ILE A 148 2.35 -3.81 16.39
N LEU A 149 1.97 -5.01 15.98
CA LEU A 149 1.89 -6.16 16.88
C LEU A 149 3.28 -6.62 17.36
N PHE A 150 4.33 -6.50 16.53
CA PHE A 150 5.71 -6.68 16.97
C PHE A 150 6.14 -5.63 18.00
N ILE A 151 5.75 -4.37 17.83
CA ILE A 151 6.02 -3.30 18.82
C ILE A 151 5.37 -3.60 20.17
N LEU A 152 4.19 -4.23 20.14
CA LEU A 152 3.40 -4.60 21.32
C LEU A 152 3.86 -5.92 21.96
N ASP A 153 4.92 -6.55 21.45
CA ASP A 153 5.46 -7.85 21.89
C ASP A 153 4.41 -8.99 21.86
N ILE A 154 3.53 -8.98 20.84
CA ILE A 154 2.55 -10.05 20.62
C ILE A 154 3.24 -11.30 20.06
N PRO A 155 2.87 -12.52 20.51
CA PRO A 155 3.42 -13.76 19.99
C PRO A 155 3.29 -13.92 18.47
N LEU A 156 4.34 -14.44 17.82
CA LEU A 156 4.44 -14.55 16.36
C LEU A 156 3.33 -15.41 15.74
N ASP A 157 2.91 -16.47 16.44
CA ASP A 157 1.81 -17.36 16.05
C ASP A 157 0.46 -16.63 16.04
N ALA A 158 0.21 -15.76 17.02
CA ALA A 158 -0.99 -14.93 17.06
C ALA A 158 -1.03 -13.91 15.91
N ILE A 159 0.10 -13.27 15.59
CA ILE A 159 0.21 -12.33 14.46
C ILE A 159 0.00 -13.08 13.14
N SER A 160 0.60 -14.26 12.99
CA SER A 160 0.44 -15.09 11.79
C SER A 160 -1.00 -15.55 11.60
N TYR A 161 -1.67 -15.92 12.70
CA TYR A 161 -3.08 -16.27 12.69
C TYR A 161 -3.95 -15.09 12.22
N ASP A 162 -3.78 -13.90 12.80
CA ASP A 162 -4.52 -12.69 12.40
C ASP A 162 -4.34 -12.35 10.91
N TYR A 163 -3.09 -12.39 10.42
CA TYR A 163 -2.80 -12.17 9.00
C TYR A 163 -3.53 -13.18 8.10
N CYS A 164 -3.49 -14.47 8.46
CA CYS A 164 -4.12 -15.53 7.66
C CYS A 164 -5.65 -15.44 7.64
N MET A 165 -6.29 -14.83 8.64
CA MET A 165 -7.74 -14.60 8.63
C MET A 165 -8.22 -13.71 7.47
N SER A 166 -7.32 -12.98 6.82
CA SER A 166 -7.64 -12.20 5.63
C SER A 166 -7.98 -13.08 4.42
N GLU A 167 -7.41 -14.29 4.32
CA GLU A 167 -7.63 -15.20 3.18
C GLU A 167 -9.11 -15.54 3.01
N GLU A 168 -9.75 -16.01 4.09
CA GLU A 168 -11.16 -16.43 4.07
C GLU A 168 -12.10 -15.27 3.72
N LYS A 169 -11.81 -14.07 4.23
CA LYS A 169 -12.63 -12.88 3.99
C LYS A 169 -12.54 -12.38 2.56
N LEU A 170 -11.49 -12.73 1.83
CA LEU A 170 -11.26 -12.31 0.46
C LEU A 170 -11.71 -13.35 -0.58
N LEU A 171 -12.18 -14.54 -0.16
CA LEU A 171 -12.72 -15.56 -1.05
C LEU A 171 -13.92 -15.07 -1.90
N PRO A 172 -14.89 -14.31 -1.36
CA PRO A 172 -16.03 -13.85 -2.16
C PRO A 172 -15.65 -12.97 -3.35
N GLU A 173 -14.53 -12.26 -3.27
CA GLU A 173 -14.04 -11.34 -4.30
C GLU A 173 -12.89 -11.94 -5.14
N ARG A 174 -12.54 -13.22 -4.91
CA ARG A 174 -11.34 -13.85 -5.47
C ARG A 174 -11.30 -13.78 -7.00
N GLU A 175 -12.40 -14.08 -7.68
CA GLU A 175 -12.44 -14.07 -9.16
C GLU A 175 -12.17 -12.67 -9.74
N ASN A 176 -12.70 -11.62 -9.12
CA ASN A 176 -12.48 -10.24 -9.58
C ASN A 176 -11.04 -9.81 -9.29
N ARG A 177 -10.51 -10.13 -8.10
CA ARG A 177 -9.12 -9.87 -7.73
C ARG A 177 -8.14 -10.57 -8.68
N LEU A 178 -8.43 -11.81 -9.07
CA LEU A 178 -7.60 -12.53 -10.04
C LEU A 178 -7.56 -11.84 -11.40
N LYS A 179 -8.67 -11.26 -11.87
CA LYS A 179 -8.65 -10.48 -13.12
C LYS A 179 -7.71 -9.28 -13.00
N GLU A 180 -7.86 -8.49 -11.93
CA GLU A 180 -7.00 -7.31 -11.69
C GLU A 180 -5.51 -7.67 -11.57
N ILE A 181 -5.21 -8.76 -10.85
CA ILE A 181 -3.85 -9.28 -10.68
C ILE A 181 -3.25 -9.72 -12.02
N ASN A 182 -4.00 -10.47 -12.81
CA ASN A 182 -3.57 -10.93 -14.13
C ASN A 182 -3.42 -9.77 -15.14
N GLU A 183 -4.25 -8.73 -15.05
CA GLU A 183 -4.16 -7.52 -15.88
C GLU A 183 -2.84 -6.77 -15.69
N ILE A 184 -2.32 -6.74 -14.46
CA ILE A 184 -0.99 -6.18 -14.16
C ILE A 184 0.14 -7.20 -14.33
N GLY A 185 -0.14 -8.37 -14.90
CA GLY A 185 0.86 -9.37 -15.26
C GLY A 185 1.42 -10.17 -14.08
N LEU A 186 0.64 -10.30 -13.01
CA LEU A 186 0.97 -11.13 -11.84
C LEU A 186 0.16 -12.44 -11.87
N SER A 187 0.69 -13.49 -11.22
CA SER A 187 0.01 -14.79 -11.08
C SER A 187 -1.01 -14.81 -9.94
N ASP A 188 -1.87 -15.83 -9.96
CA ASP A 188 -2.87 -16.10 -8.93
C ASP A 188 -2.32 -16.17 -7.49
N ASP A 189 -1.03 -16.49 -7.32
CA ASP A 189 -0.36 -16.54 -6.01
C ASP A 189 -0.45 -15.20 -5.26
N PHE A 190 -0.54 -14.08 -5.99
CA PHE A 190 -0.69 -12.74 -5.42
C PHE A 190 -2.07 -12.51 -4.76
N ALA A 191 -3.06 -13.35 -5.08
CA ALA A 191 -4.38 -13.29 -4.45
C ALA A 191 -4.41 -13.93 -3.05
N SER A 192 -3.40 -14.72 -2.70
CA SER A 192 -3.34 -15.48 -1.45
C SER A 192 -2.62 -14.73 -0.31
N CYS A 193 -2.79 -15.18 0.93
CA CYS A 193 -2.06 -14.79 2.13
C CYS A 193 -1.02 -15.87 2.46
N PRO A 194 0.27 -15.70 2.14
CA PRO A 194 1.28 -16.71 2.45
C PRO A 194 1.40 -16.91 3.96
N ALA A 195 1.23 -18.15 4.44
CA ALA A 195 1.24 -18.45 5.87
C ALA A 195 2.58 -18.12 6.54
N ASP A 196 3.69 -18.16 5.80
CA ASP A 196 5.02 -17.82 6.29
C ASP A 196 5.35 -16.31 6.15
N PHE A 197 4.45 -15.46 5.65
CA PHE A 197 4.72 -14.04 5.43
C PHE A 197 5.22 -13.35 6.70
N ILE A 198 4.47 -13.46 7.80
CA ILE A 198 4.81 -12.84 9.09
C ILE A 198 6.14 -13.37 9.63
N GLN A 199 6.36 -14.68 9.54
CA GLN A 199 7.63 -15.29 9.97
C GLN A 199 8.81 -14.71 9.17
N ARG A 200 8.69 -14.61 7.84
CA ARG A 200 9.73 -14.09 6.96
C ARG A 200 10.03 -12.61 7.22
N ILE A 201 9.00 -11.80 7.46
CA ILE A 201 9.17 -10.41 7.88
C ILE A 201 9.97 -10.34 9.19
N HIS A 202 9.58 -11.13 10.19
CA HIS A 202 10.24 -11.14 11.49
C HIS A 202 11.71 -11.60 11.40
N GLU A 203 11.99 -12.66 10.65
CA GLU A 203 13.36 -13.14 10.38
C GLU A 203 14.22 -12.07 9.71
N TYR A 204 13.67 -11.34 8.73
CA TYR A 204 14.37 -10.26 8.06
C TYR A 204 14.68 -9.09 9.00
N LEU A 205 13.72 -8.67 9.83
CA LEU A 205 13.95 -7.62 10.83
C LEU A 205 15.07 -7.99 11.80
N ILE A 206 15.10 -9.25 12.27
CA ILE A 206 16.18 -9.73 13.15
C ILE A 206 17.51 -9.74 12.41
N LYS A 207 17.57 -10.33 11.22
CA LYS A 207 18.82 -10.57 10.50
C LYS A 207 19.46 -9.30 9.98
N ASP A 208 18.67 -8.40 9.38
CA ASP A 208 19.17 -7.26 8.62
C ASP A 208 19.16 -5.97 9.44
N TYR A 209 18.35 -5.89 10.51
CA TYR A 209 18.26 -4.71 11.38
C TYR A 209 18.61 -4.97 12.84
N GLY A 210 18.75 -6.22 13.28
CA GLY A 210 18.96 -6.55 14.70
C GLY A 210 17.68 -6.60 15.53
N GLY A 211 16.51 -6.59 14.88
CA GLY A 211 15.19 -6.69 15.49
C GLY A 211 14.31 -5.46 15.27
N ILE A 212 13.06 -5.53 15.78
CA ILE A 212 12.07 -4.46 15.57
C ILE A 212 12.52 -3.12 16.16
N GLY A 213 13.11 -3.09 17.36
CA GLY A 213 13.54 -1.82 17.99
C GLY A 213 14.60 -1.05 17.20
N GLU A 214 15.62 -1.75 16.72
CA GLU A 214 16.68 -1.16 15.89
C GLU A 214 16.16 -0.74 14.51
N TYR A 215 15.22 -1.52 13.94
CA TYR A 215 14.51 -1.11 12.72
C TYR A 215 13.76 0.21 12.92
N LEU A 216 13.00 0.35 14.01
CA LEU A 216 12.25 1.58 14.32
C LEU A 216 13.18 2.79 14.45
N THR A 217 14.30 2.61 15.15
CA THR A 217 15.33 3.65 15.28
C THR A 217 15.89 4.05 13.91
N THR A 218 16.19 3.05 13.06
CA THR A 218 16.71 3.26 11.70
C THR A 218 15.77 4.08 10.83
N ILE A 219 14.46 3.86 10.95
CA ILE A 219 13.44 4.60 10.19
C ILE A 219 13.03 5.93 10.84
N GLY A 220 13.69 6.30 11.94
CA GLY A 220 13.45 7.54 12.67
C GLY A 220 12.19 7.54 13.54
N PHE A 221 11.64 6.37 13.87
CA PHE A 221 10.54 6.22 14.83
C PHE A 221 11.12 6.14 16.25
N SER A 222 10.99 7.22 17.01
CA SER A 222 11.69 7.39 18.28
C SER A 222 11.14 6.49 19.39
N GLU A 223 11.93 6.25 20.44
CA GLU A 223 11.43 5.54 21.63
C GLU A 223 10.22 6.25 22.28
N SER A 224 10.16 7.59 22.23
CA SER A 224 8.97 8.33 22.65
C SER A 224 7.74 8.03 21.78
N ASP A 225 7.91 7.93 20.46
CA ASP A 225 6.81 7.56 19.56
C ASP A 225 6.32 6.13 19.85
N ARG A 226 7.25 5.21 20.11
CA ARG A 226 6.98 3.82 20.49
C ARG A 226 6.22 3.72 21.80
N MET A 227 6.68 4.40 22.84
CA MET A 227 5.97 4.43 24.14
C MET A 227 4.56 5.01 24.00
N ALA A 228 4.39 6.08 23.21
CA ALA A 228 3.08 6.67 22.94
C ALA A 228 2.15 5.70 22.21
N LEU A 229 2.64 4.97 21.21
CA LEU A 229 1.88 3.92 20.51
C LEU A 229 1.43 2.83 21.48
N VAL A 230 2.36 2.29 22.28
CA VAL A 230 2.05 1.23 23.25
C VAL A 230 1.01 1.71 24.27
N LYS A 231 1.11 2.97 24.72
CA LYS A 231 0.13 3.57 25.63
C LYS A 231 -1.25 3.70 24.98
N ALA A 232 -1.32 4.25 23.77
CA ALA A 232 -2.59 4.49 23.07
C ALA A 232 -3.33 3.18 22.76
N MET A 233 -2.60 2.11 22.43
CA MET A 233 -3.19 0.81 22.07
C MET A 233 -3.57 -0.07 23.28
N LYS A 234 -3.10 0.27 24.48
CA LYS A 234 -3.41 -0.46 25.74
C LYS A 234 -4.42 0.27 26.63
N ALA A 235 -4.79 1.50 26.27
CA ALA A 235 -5.80 2.30 26.97
C ALA A 235 -7.22 1.81 26.65
#